data_AF-A0A510Y822-F1
#
_entry.id   AF-A0A510Y822-F1
#
_cell.length_a   1.000
_cell.length_b   1.000
_cell.length_c   1.000
_cell.angle_alpha   90.00
_cell.angle_beta   90.00
_cell.angle_gamma   90.00
#
_symmetry.space_group_name_H-M   'P 1'
#
loop_
_entity.id
_entity.type
_entity.pdbx_description
1 polymer ?
#
loop_
_entity_poly.entity_id
_entity_poly.type
_entity_poly.pdbx_seq_one_letter_code
_entity_poly.pdbx_strand_id
1 'polypeptide(L)'
;MKVMTLLILALGVGWIIVAENTNQTVSFSVFQSASTTNSETDLIEEQKKMEKSWQQEYMAGNYTFDNPMIIQDPYGEAPLTALAKFRTEQPSRITVTVASRSEAQNITHTYSAFNQEHEVPVLGLYPSTENEVTIEAEDRQGNVQVNTVSIETSDTLASAHDREIVTSSPEEMEPGLTFLIPGKSNVYGVDEEGDIRWYSSRTGGFVFKRLSNGNLLLGASESADKRNDYLFETDMLGKVQHQYKINLPNYEDTNVIHHDAIELPNNNLLVTVHDNSNAYEEDTMVEIDRNTGETVETLDLKDIFPSEAYEEYSGPNESDGDWMHQNAIWYDEENKSILVSGRHQSAVLSLTYPDMNINWILAAPEGWSESMADKVLEPKSENLKYPGAQHAPMILPDQDNNPATKDVLLFDNNRAVTRGDDSLSRDFSQGIQYRINEEEGTVQTVWNYGEERGKKFFSNVVGDADFLYETNNRLLTSGYQKVEDGYQATVVETAGDTQNVVYELELSGIKKGDGRVVYRAERMPLYPEAWNFSSASPGPASSD
;
A
#
# COMPACT_ATOMS: atom_id res chain seq x y z
N MET A 1 67.26 -33.97 -48.43
CA MET A 1 67.42 -33.39 -49.78
C MET A 1 66.06 -33.39 -50.46
N LYS A 2 65.48 -32.19 -50.64
CA LYS A 2 64.34 -31.83 -51.51
C LYS A 2 62.95 -32.48 -51.22
N VAL A 3 61.79 -31.81 -51.30
CA VAL A 3 61.33 -30.40 -51.26
C VAL A 3 59.78 -30.46 -51.47
N MET A 4 59.06 -29.48 -50.92
CA MET A 4 57.73 -28.93 -51.31
C MET A 4 56.39 -29.56 -50.85
N THR A 5 55.81 -28.92 -49.83
CA THR A 5 54.64 -27.98 -49.80
C THR A 5 53.35 -28.16 -50.64
N LEU A 6 52.23 -27.80 -49.97
CA LEU A 6 50.92 -27.23 -50.40
C LEU A 6 49.85 -28.23 -50.91
N LEU A 7 48.52 -28.10 -50.74
CA LEU A 7 47.55 -27.38 -49.89
C LEU A 7 46.14 -27.87 -50.35
N ILE A 8 45.20 -28.04 -49.42
CA ILE A 8 43.72 -27.89 -49.50
C ILE A 8 42.95 -28.39 -50.75
N LEU A 9 42.03 -29.36 -50.55
CA LEU A 9 40.56 -29.22 -50.70
C LEU A 9 39.91 -30.62 -50.59
N ALA A 10 39.11 -30.83 -49.54
CA ALA A 10 38.25 -32.00 -49.42
C ALA A 10 36.81 -31.54 -49.21
N LEU A 11 35.99 -31.72 -50.25
CA LEU A 11 34.53 -31.81 -50.19
C LEU A 11 34.18 -33.29 -50.32
N GLY A 12 33.36 -33.83 -49.42
CA GLY A 12 32.93 -35.23 -49.53
C GLY A 12 32.28 -35.80 -48.28
N VAL A 13 31.04 -35.36 -48.01
CA VAL A 13 29.88 -36.12 -47.52
C VAL A 13 30.16 -37.39 -46.68
N GLY A 14 29.82 -37.33 -45.40
CA GLY A 14 29.60 -38.49 -44.54
C GLY A 14 28.45 -38.22 -43.58
N TRP A 15 27.32 -38.90 -43.78
CA TRP A 15 26.17 -38.87 -42.88
C TRP A 15 26.52 -39.53 -41.55
N ILE A 16 26.30 -38.82 -40.44
CA ILE A 16 26.18 -39.42 -39.11
C ILE A 16 24.85 -38.94 -38.54
N ILE A 17 24.00 -39.92 -38.23
CA ILE A 17 22.73 -39.77 -37.52
C ILE A 17 23.06 -39.18 -36.14
N VAL A 18 22.58 -37.96 -35.86
CA VAL A 18 22.58 -37.36 -34.53
C VAL A 18 21.12 -37.34 -34.07
N ALA A 19 20.87 -37.99 -32.93
CA ALA A 19 19.62 -37.89 -32.22
C ALA A 19 19.40 -36.42 -31.81
N GLU A 20 18.26 -35.85 -32.20
CA GLU A 20 17.81 -34.55 -31.74
C GLU A 20 17.51 -34.62 -30.24
N ASN A 21 18.47 -34.16 -29.43
CA ASN A 21 18.14 -33.50 -28.17
C ASN A 21 18.16 -32.01 -28.47
N THR A 22 16.99 -31.45 -28.76
CA THR A 22 16.75 -30.01 -28.74
C THR A 22 16.82 -29.52 -27.29
N ASN A 23 18.03 -29.33 -26.78
CA ASN A 23 18.26 -28.32 -25.75
C ASN A 23 18.20 -26.96 -26.46
N GLN A 24 17.00 -26.40 -26.57
CA GLN A 24 16.88 -24.96 -26.71
C GLN A 24 17.36 -24.34 -25.40
N THR A 25 18.65 -24.04 -25.34
CA THR A 25 19.12 -22.93 -24.52
C THR A 25 18.48 -21.68 -25.10
N VAL A 26 17.34 -21.30 -24.54
CA VAL A 26 16.75 -19.97 -24.70
C VAL A 26 17.80 -19.00 -24.17
N SER A 27 18.27 -18.12 -25.05
CA SER A 27 19.16 -17.03 -24.68
C SER A 27 18.35 -16.05 -23.85
N PHE A 28 18.63 -15.98 -22.55
CA PHE A 28 18.14 -14.91 -21.69
C PHE A 28 18.61 -13.57 -22.27
N SER A 29 17.66 -12.78 -22.75
CA SER A 29 17.86 -11.35 -22.96
C SER A 29 18.29 -10.75 -21.63
N VAL A 30 19.40 -10.03 -21.62
CA VAL A 30 19.82 -9.23 -20.48
C VAL A 30 18.83 -8.06 -20.40
N PHE A 31 17.80 -8.21 -19.57
CA PHE A 31 16.90 -7.12 -19.23
C PHE A 31 17.70 -6.00 -18.59
N GLN A 32 17.46 -4.76 -19.02
CA GLN A 32 18.00 -3.60 -18.32
C GLN A 32 17.07 -3.35 -17.13
N SER A 33 17.34 -4.02 -16.01
CA SER A 33 16.47 -4.00 -14.82
C SER A 33 16.32 -2.59 -14.24
N ALA A 34 15.22 -2.37 -13.53
CA ALA A 34 15.11 -1.24 -12.62
C ALA A 34 16.33 -1.25 -11.68
N SER A 35 16.99 -0.10 -11.55
CA SER A 35 18.02 0.09 -10.56
C SER A 35 17.48 1.04 -9.52
N THR A 36 17.40 0.55 -8.31
CA THR A 36 17.28 1.42 -7.16
C THR A 36 18.61 2.15 -6.96
N THR A 37 18.51 3.44 -6.67
CA THR A 37 19.60 4.12 -5.96
C THR A 37 19.04 4.46 -4.59
N ASN A 38 19.79 4.15 -3.54
CA ASN A 38 19.58 4.83 -2.26
C ASN A 38 19.85 6.31 -2.55
N SER A 39 18.80 7.09 -2.81
CA SER A 39 18.96 8.48 -3.23
C SER A 39 19.38 9.24 -2.00
N GLU A 40 20.69 9.44 -1.90
CA GLU A 40 21.41 10.42 -1.10
C GLU A 40 20.65 10.89 0.13
N THR A 41 21.01 10.32 1.27
CA THR A 41 21.29 10.92 2.59
C THR A 41 20.72 12.30 2.97
N ASP A 42 20.43 13.24 2.09
CA ASP A 42 20.13 14.63 2.43
C ASP A 42 18.93 14.77 3.37
N LEU A 43 17.78 14.15 3.11
CA LEU A 43 16.63 14.26 4.03
C LEU A 43 16.92 13.59 5.38
N ILE A 44 17.41 12.35 5.37
CA ILE A 44 17.75 11.62 6.59
C ILE A 44 18.84 12.36 7.40
N GLU A 45 19.84 12.93 6.73
CA GLU A 45 20.90 13.73 7.36
C GLU A 45 20.42 15.11 7.80
N GLU A 46 19.45 15.72 7.11
CA GLU A 46 18.74 16.92 7.56
C GLU A 46 17.97 16.65 8.84
N GLN A 47 17.17 15.58 8.87
CA GLN A 47 16.45 15.15 10.07
C GLN A 47 17.42 14.84 11.23
N LYS A 48 18.56 14.19 10.98
CA LYS A 48 19.61 14.00 12.00
C LYS A 48 20.20 15.32 12.52
N LYS A 49 20.37 16.33 11.66
CA LYS A 49 20.82 17.68 12.09
C LYS A 49 19.76 18.34 12.96
N MET A 50 18.48 18.20 12.62
CA MET A 50 17.36 18.71 13.42
C MET A 50 17.33 18.04 14.80
N GLU A 51 17.39 16.71 14.85
CA GLU A 51 17.47 15.93 16.11
C GLU A 51 18.61 16.39 17.00
N LYS A 52 19.80 16.57 16.41
CA LYS A 52 20.98 17.09 17.13
C LYS A 52 20.75 18.49 17.69
N SER A 53 20.08 19.37 16.93
CA SER A 53 19.76 20.73 17.37
C SER A 53 18.81 20.71 18.56
N TRP A 54 17.71 19.97 18.49
CA TRP A 54 16.75 19.86 19.59
C TRP A 54 17.37 19.22 20.83
N GLN A 55 18.25 18.22 20.64
CA GLN A 55 18.94 17.60 21.76
C GLN A 55 19.90 18.57 22.47
N GLN A 56 20.57 19.44 21.73
CA GLN A 56 21.40 20.50 22.31
C GLN A 56 20.56 21.53 23.07
N GLU A 57 19.42 21.93 22.52
CA GLU A 57 18.47 22.83 23.19
C GLU A 57 17.92 22.19 24.47
N TYR A 58 17.45 20.95 24.39
CA TYR A 58 16.95 20.18 25.54
C TYR A 58 17.96 20.10 26.68
N MET A 59 19.22 19.80 26.35
CA MET A 59 20.33 19.69 27.32
C MET A 59 20.76 21.05 27.91
N ALA A 60 20.57 22.14 27.17
CA ALA A 60 20.88 23.50 27.63
C ALA A 60 19.74 24.13 28.44
N GLY A 61 18.51 23.69 28.21
CA GLY A 61 17.31 24.15 28.89
C GLY A 61 17.02 23.43 30.21
N ASN A 62 15.99 23.90 30.91
CA ASN A 62 15.45 23.25 32.10
C ASN A 62 14.01 22.79 31.81
N TYR A 63 13.88 21.69 31.07
CA TYR A 63 12.59 21.14 30.68
C TYR A 63 12.14 20.06 31.66
N THR A 64 11.03 20.31 32.34
CA THR A 64 10.44 19.46 33.38
C THR A 64 9.07 18.99 32.93
N PHE A 65 8.46 18.05 33.67
CA PHE A 65 7.08 17.62 33.41
C PHE A 65 6.09 18.80 33.30
N ASP A 66 6.21 19.82 34.17
CA ASP A 66 5.33 21.01 34.17
C ASP A 66 5.66 22.01 33.04
N ASN A 67 6.87 21.97 32.49
CA ASN A 67 7.34 22.86 31.43
C ASN A 67 8.14 22.06 30.38
N PRO A 68 7.47 21.23 29.58
CA PRO A 68 8.13 20.40 28.58
C PRO A 68 8.62 21.23 27.39
N MET A 69 9.66 20.75 26.71
CA MET A 69 10.01 21.24 25.37
C MET A 69 9.01 20.65 24.38
N ILE A 70 8.33 21.49 23.61
CA ILE A 70 7.42 21.05 22.55
C ILE A 70 8.02 21.40 21.19
N ILE A 71 8.13 20.40 20.31
CA ILE A 71 8.60 20.54 18.94
C ILE A 71 7.44 20.16 18.03
N GLN A 72 6.71 21.15 17.52
CA GLN A 72 5.64 20.94 16.55
C GLN A 72 6.23 20.57 15.19
N ASP A 73 5.61 19.61 14.48
CA ASP A 73 6.06 19.08 13.19
C ASP A 73 7.57 18.80 13.18
N PRO A 74 8.06 17.90 14.06
CA PRO A 74 9.48 17.78 14.30
C PRO A 74 10.26 17.56 13.00
N TYR A 75 9.78 16.67 12.13
CA TYR A 75 10.52 16.34 10.92
C TYR A 75 10.13 17.15 9.68
N GLY A 76 9.13 18.04 9.76
CA GLY A 76 8.63 18.83 8.62
C GLY A 76 7.72 18.06 7.67
N GLU A 77 7.34 16.84 8.05
CA GLU A 77 6.72 15.84 7.17
C GLU A 77 5.29 15.48 7.62
N ALA A 78 4.91 15.84 8.85
CA ALA A 78 3.63 15.49 9.45
C ALA A 78 3.13 16.64 10.36
N PRO A 79 2.55 17.71 9.78
CA PRO A 79 2.26 18.97 10.48
C PRO A 79 1.30 18.87 11.67
N LEU A 80 0.49 17.80 11.71
CA LEU A 80 -0.49 17.54 12.77
C LEU A 80 0.09 16.66 13.89
N THR A 81 1.39 16.78 14.11
CA THR A 81 2.13 16.04 15.12
C THR A 81 3.08 16.95 15.89
N ALA A 82 3.51 16.49 17.06
CA ALA A 82 4.54 17.14 17.85
C ALA A 82 5.38 16.10 18.62
N LEU A 83 6.53 16.53 19.11
CA LEU A 83 7.35 15.79 20.05
C LEU A 83 7.48 16.58 21.35
N ALA A 84 7.07 15.98 22.47
CA ALA A 84 7.29 16.54 23.80
C ALA A 84 8.52 15.90 24.47
N LYS A 85 9.48 16.72 24.92
CA LYS A 85 10.67 16.28 25.65
C LYS A 85 10.73 16.88 27.04
N PHE A 86 10.86 16.05 28.07
CA PHE A 86 10.91 16.50 29.47
C PHE A 86 11.53 15.46 30.40
N ARG A 87 11.75 15.84 31.66
CA ARG A 87 12.20 14.93 32.72
C ARG A 87 11.17 14.89 33.86
N THR A 88 10.92 13.69 34.39
CA THR A 88 10.15 13.45 35.62
C THR A 88 11.08 13.20 36.81
N GLU A 89 10.64 13.50 38.02
CA GLU A 89 11.44 13.26 39.23
C GLU A 89 11.63 11.75 39.52
N GLN A 90 10.58 10.97 39.30
CA GLN A 90 10.58 9.52 39.42
C GLN A 90 10.49 8.89 38.02
N PRO A 91 11.00 7.66 37.83
CA PRO A 91 10.70 6.90 36.63
C PRO A 91 9.19 6.71 36.51
N SER A 92 8.62 7.17 35.40
CA SER A 92 7.17 7.19 35.17
C SER A 92 6.85 6.62 33.80
N ARG A 93 5.68 5.99 33.67
CA ARG A 93 5.07 5.76 32.35
C ARG A 93 4.27 7.00 31.96
N ILE A 94 4.15 7.27 30.66
CA ILE A 94 3.49 8.47 30.16
C ILE A 94 2.23 8.09 29.38
N THR A 95 1.10 8.72 29.69
CA THR A 95 -0.09 8.72 28.85
C THR A 95 -0.23 10.10 28.22
N VAL A 96 -0.41 10.16 26.91
CA VAL A 96 -0.75 11.39 26.19
C VAL A 96 -2.18 11.30 25.68
N THR A 97 -2.93 12.39 25.83
CA THR A 97 -4.31 12.52 25.36
C THR A 97 -4.43 13.82 24.58
N VAL A 98 -4.75 13.74 23.29
CA VAL A 98 -5.13 14.90 22.48
C VAL A 98 -6.65 15.01 22.52
N ALA A 99 -7.13 16.14 23.02
CA ALA A 99 -8.56 16.39 23.14
C ALA A 99 -9.22 16.42 21.76
N SER A 100 -10.30 15.65 21.61
CA SER A 100 -11.17 15.68 20.44
C SER A 100 -12.27 16.72 20.60
N ARG A 101 -12.87 17.11 19.48
CA ARG A 101 -13.99 18.05 19.44
C ARG A 101 -15.31 17.29 19.27
N SER A 102 -16.42 17.97 19.60
CA SER A 102 -17.77 17.43 19.43
C SER A 102 -17.95 16.09 20.19
N GLU A 103 -18.56 15.09 19.56
CA GLU A 103 -18.80 13.76 20.14
C GLU A 103 -17.67 12.77 19.83
N ALA A 104 -16.60 13.19 19.14
CA ALA A 104 -15.47 12.32 18.80
C ALA A 104 -14.66 11.92 20.04
N GLN A 105 -14.12 10.71 20.02
CA GLN A 105 -13.31 10.15 21.09
C GLN A 105 -11.92 10.80 21.12
N ASN A 106 -11.42 11.08 22.32
CA ASN A 106 -10.06 11.59 22.49
C ASN A 106 -9.03 10.58 21.98
N ILE A 107 -7.99 11.08 21.33
CA ILE A 107 -6.86 10.24 20.90
C ILE A 107 -5.93 10.08 22.09
N THR A 108 -5.85 8.86 22.63
CA THR A 108 -5.10 8.54 23.84
C THR A 108 -4.08 7.44 23.58
N HIS A 109 -2.85 7.59 24.09
CA HIS A 109 -1.82 6.55 24.02
C HIS A 109 -0.97 6.50 25.29
N THR A 110 -0.64 5.29 25.76
CA THR A 110 0.22 5.07 26.92
C THR A 110 1.54 4.42 26.50
N TYR A 111 2.64 5.14 26.72
CA TYR A 111 4.00 4.64 26.62
C TYR A 111 4.33 3.83 27.88
N SER A 112 4.39 2.51 27.74
CA SER A 112 4.44 1.55 28.86
C SER A 112 5.75 1.55 29.66
N ALA A 113 6.84 2.07 29.09
CA ALA A 113 8.15 2.10 29.73
C ALA A 113 8.21 3.15 30.86
N PHE A 114 8.82 2.76 32.00
CA PHE A 114 9.07 3.68 33.12
C PHE A 114 10.46 4.32 32.98
N ASN A 115 10.50 5.56 32.50
CA ASN A 115 11.73 6.33 32.31
C ASN A 115 11.71 7.63 33.12
N GLN A 116 12.88 8.23 33.33
CA GLN A 116 12.98 9.59 33.88
C GLN A 116 13.07 10.65 32.79
N GLU A 117 13.76 10.33 31.68
CA GLU A 117 13.79 11.18 30.49
C GLU A 117 12.78 10.66 29.49
N HIS A 118 12.00 11.59 28.92
CA HIS A 118 10.88 11.28 28.05
C HIS A 118 11.02 11.97 26.71
N GLU A 119 10.77 11.21 25.66
CA GLU A 119 10.53 11.66 24.29
C GLU A 119 9.17 11.10 23.90
N VAL A 120 8.16 11.97 23.90
CA VAL A 120 6.75 11.58 23.81
C VAL A 120 6.20 12.12 22.51
N PRO A 121 6.09 11.27 21.46
CA PRO A 121 5.31 11.62 20.29
C PRO A 121 3.88 11.98 20.68
N VAL A 122 3.39 13.07 20.11
CA VAL A 122 2.03 13.57 20.23
C VAL A 122 1.43 13.58 18.84
N LEU A 123 0.55 12.63 18.57
CA LEU A 123 -0.16 12.48 17.30
C LEU A 123 -1.64 12.84 17.49
N GLY A 124 -2.30 13.29 16.42
CA GLY A 124 -3.75 13.49 16.44
C GLY A 124 -4.18 14.94 16.58
N LEU A 125 -3.29 15.91 16.33
CA LEU A 125 -3.61 17.33 16.45
C LEU A 125 -4.59 17.75 15.34
N TYR A 126 -5.48 18.69 15.65
CA TYR A 126 -6.31 19.36 14.65
C TYR A 126 -5.50 20.45 13.93
N PRO A 127 -5.81 20.73 12.65
CA PRO A 127 -5.23 21.83 11.88
C PRO A 127 -5.77 23.20 12.32
N SER A 128 -4.98 24.25 12.03
CA SER A 128 -5.35 25.66 12.20
C SER A 128 -5.97 25.96 13.58
N THR A 129 -5.40 25.42 14.64
CA THR A 129 -5.98 25.56 15.97
C THR A 129 -4.96 25.48 17.10
N GLU A 130 -5.40 25.93 18.26
CA GLU A 130 -4.74 25.69 19.53
C GLU A 130 -5.24 24.36 20.13
N ASN A 131 -4.41 23.32 20.07
CA ASN A 131 -4.77 21.98 20.54
C ASN A 131 -4.47 21.83 22.04
N GLU A 132 -5.41 21.26 22.78
CA GLU A 132 -5.20 20.89 24.18
C GLU A 132 -4.66 19.45 24.27
N VAL A 133 -3.49 19.28 24.89
CA VAL A 133 -2.83 17.99 25.06
C VAL A 133 -2.58 17.75 26.54
N THR A 134 -3.20 16.72 27.08
CA THR A 134 -2.97 16.26 28.46
C THR A 134 -1.87 15.21 28.47
N ILE A 135 -0.89 15.39 29.34
CA ILE A 135 0.20 14.44 29.61
C ILE A 135 0.05 13.98 31.06
N GLU A 136 -0.09 12.68 31.26
CA GLU A 136 -0.13 12.05 32.58
C GLU A 136 1.16 11.26 32.81
N ALA A 137 1.80 11.47 33.96
CA ALA A 137 2.96 10.71 34.40
C ALA A 137 2.59 9.87 35.63
N GLU A 138 2.59 8.55 35.47
CA GLU A 138 2.33 7.60 36.56
C GLU A 138 3.63 6.92 36.99
N ASP A 139 4.00 7.04 38.26
CA ASP A 139 5.17 6.37 38.81
C ASP A 139 4.88 4.91 39.21
N ARG A 140 5.93 4.16 39.59
CA ARG A 140 5.78 2.74 39.98
C ARG A 140 4.97 2.50 41.27
N GLN A 141 4.67 3.56 42.02
CA GLN A 141 3.84 3.50 43.22
C GLN A 141 2.36 3.82 42.92
N GLY A 142 2.04 4.14 41.65
CA GLY A 142 0.70 4.52 41.21
C GLY A 142 0.37 5.99 41.46
N ASN A 143 1.36 6.83 41.79
CA ASN A 143 1.13 8.27 41.88
C ASN A 143 1.06 8.86 40.48
N VAL A 144 -0.02 9.60 40.19
CA VAL A 144 -0.26 10.24 38.89
C VAL A 144 -0.08 11.75 39.02
N GLN A 145 0.73 12.32 38.14
CA GLN A 145 0.81 13.76 37.89
C GLN A 145 0.20 14.05 36.52
N VAL A 146 -0.47 15.20 36.38
CA VAL A 146 -1.15 15.60 35.14
C VAL A 146 -0.70 17.00 34.79
N ASN A 147 -0.27 17.20 33.54
CA ASN A 147 0.01 18.51 32.97
C ASN A 147 -0.75 18.66 31.65
N THR A 148 -1.25 19.85 31.37
CA THR A 148 -1.92 20.17 30.10
C THR A 148 -1.11 21.22 29.37
N VAL A 149 -0.74 20.94 28.14
CA VAL A 149 -0.02 21.86 27.26
C VAL A 149 -0.89 22.24 26.06
N SER A 150 -0.62 23.43 25.55
CA SER A 150 -1.24 23.95 24.35
C SER A 150 -0.26 23.85 23.17
N ILE A 151 -0.72 23.32 22.04
CA ILE A 151 0.07 23.18 20.81
C ILE A 151 -0.68 23.81 19.64
N GLU A 152 -0.15 24.94 19.13
CA GLU A 152 -0.70 25.64 17.98
C GLU A 152 -0.30 24.95 16.67
N THR A 153 -1.25 24.81 15.75
CA THR A 153 -1.04 24.39 14.36
C THR A 153 -1.57 25.47 13.42
N SER A 154 -0.97 25.63 12.23
CA SER A 154 -1.33 26.72 11.30
C SER A 154 -1.69 26.26 9.88
N ASP A 155 -1.71 24.95 9.65
CA ASP A 155 -1.90 24.37 8.32
C ASP A 155 -3.34 24.48 7.84
N THR A 156 -3.49 24.90 6.58
CA THR A 156 -4.79 25.10 5.93
C THR A 156 -5.30 23.85 5.21
N LEU A 157 -4.48 22.79 5.14
CA LEU A 157 -4.77 21.49 4.51
C LEU A 157 -5.44 21.62 3.13
N ALA A 158 -4.86 22.46 2.25
CA ALA A 158 -5.48 22.88 0.98
C ALA A 158 -5.88 21.72 0.04
N SER A 159 -5.27 20.54 0.19
CA SER A 159 -5.54 19.35 -0.61
C SER A 159 -6.67 18.48 -0.09
N ALA A 160 -7.20 18.76 1.10
CA ALA A 160 -8.26 17.93 1.67
C ALA A 160 -9.56 18.02 0.87
N HIS A 161 -10.33 16.94 0.91
CA HIS A 161 -11.67 16.88 0.33
C HIS A 161 -12.69 17.65 1.18
N ASP A 162 -13.80 18.02 0.57
CA ASP A 162 -15.03 18.25 1.33
C ASP A 162 -15.52 16.89 1.85
N ARG A 163 -15.92 16.81 3.13
CA ARG A 163 -16.18 15.55 3.85
C ARG A 163 -17.57 15.60 4.48
N GLU A 164 -18.37 14.56 4.26
CA GLU A 164 -19.68 14.39 4.87
C GLU A 164 -19.79 12.99 5.48
N ILE A 165 -20.06 12.93 6.79
CA ILE A 165 -20.36 11.68 7.48
C ILE A 165 -21.84 11.36 7.30
N VAL A 166 -22.10 10.25 6.61
CA VAL A 166 -23.45 9.71 6.38
C VAL A 166 -23.84 8.76 7.50
N THR A 167 -22.89 7.96 8.00
CA THR A 167 -23.08 7.01 9.10
C THR A 167 -21.78 6.91 9.89
N SER A 168 -21.89 6.85 11.21
CA SER A 168 -20.77 6.62 12.12
C SER A 168 -21.30 5.93 13.38
N SER A 169 -20.74 4.78 13.71
CA SER A 169 -21.07 3.98 14.90
C SER A 169 -19.75 3.50 15.50
N PRO A 170 -19.02 4.40 16.20
CA PRO A 170 -17.63 4.16 16.61
C PRO A 170 -17.40 2.88 17.42
N GLU A 171 -18.41 2.42 18.15
CA GLU A 171 -18.40 1.18 18.93
C GLU A 171 -18.51 -0.10 18.08
N GLU A 172 -18.97 0.01 16.83
CA GLU A 172 -19.06 -1.10 15.86
C GLU A 172 -18.00 -1.00 14.75
N MET A 173 -17.32 0.15 14.67
CA MET A 173 -16.23 0.41 13.73
C MET A 173 -14.92 -0.23 14.19
N GLU A 174 -14.08 -0.62 13.22
CA GLU A 174 -12.69 -0.96 13.49
C GLU A 174 -11.97 0.26 14.08
N PRO A 175 -11.25 0.09 15.21
CA PRO A 175 -10.56 1.20 15.85
C PRO A 175 -9.51 1.88 14.97
N GLY A 176 -9.27 3.16 15.23
CA GLY A 176 -8.23 3.95 14.55
C GLY A 176 -8.81 5.03 13.64
N LEU A 177 -7.97 5.53 12.73
CA LEU A 177 -8.36 6.57 11.78
C LEU A 177 -8.60 5.97 10.40
N THR A 178 -9.51 6.57 9.63
CA THR A 178 -9.64 6.31 8.20
C THR A 178 -8.63 7.17 7.45
N PHE A 179 -7.57 6.57 6.95
CA PHE A 179 -6.59 7.21 6.07
C PHE A 179 -7.11 7.23 4.65
N LEU A 180 -7.08 8.40 4.02
CA LEU A 180 -7.45 8.60 2.63
C LEU A 180 -6.17 8.80 1.82
N ILE A 181 -6.04 8.05 0.73
CA ILE A 181 -4.85 8.04 -0.13
C ILE A 181 -5.22 8.62 -1.49
N PRO A 182 -5.13 9.95 -1.72
CA PRO A 182 -5.38 10.51 -3.05
C PRO A 182 -4.22 10.23 -4.00
N GLY A 183 -4.50 9.85 -5.24
CA GLY A 183 -3.48 9.31 -6.15
C GLY A 183 -2.33 10.26 -6.54
N LYS A 184 -2.46 11.58 -6.36
CA LYS A 184 -1.39 12.57 -6.64
C LYS A 184 -1.30 13.68 -5.60
N SER A 185 -2.00 13.53 -4.48
CA SER A 185 -2.09 14.56 -3.46
C SER A 185 -1.59 14.03 -2.13
N ASN A 186 -1.82 14.78 -1.05
CA ASN A 186 -1.37 14.43 0.28
C ASN A 186 -2.27 13.35 0.89
N VAL A 187 -1.66 12.35 1.51
CA VAL A 187 -2.37 11.38 2.36
C VAL A 187 -2.76 12.06 3.67
N TYR A 188 -3.95 11.75 4.19
CA TYR A 188 -4.40 12.27 5.47
C TYR A 188 -5.34 11.29 6.18
N GLY A 189 -5.33 11.31 7.52
CA GLY A 189 -6.20 10.49 8.36
C GLY A 189 -7.34 11.30 8.95
N VAL A 190 -8.55 10.77 8.91
CA VAL A 190 -9.74 11.34 9.55
C VAL A 190 -10.26 10.46 10.68
N ASP A 191 -10.83 11.11 11.70
CA ASP A 191 -11.55 10.43 12.77
C ASP A 191 -12.98 10.05 12.35
N GLU A 192 -13.73 9.47 13.28
CA GLU A 192 -15.10 9.00 13.08
C GLU A 192 -16.11 10.10 12.72
N GLU A 193 -15.76 11.37 12.96
CA GLU A 193 -16.55 12.54 12.60
C GLU A 193 -16.05 13.20 11.30
N GLY A 194 -15.04 12.62 10.65
CA GLY A 194 -14.48 13.12 9.39
C GLY A 194 -13.54 14.32 9.58
N ASP A 195 -13.11 14.61 10.80
CA ASP A 195 -12.12 15.65 11.06
C ASP A 195 -10.71 15.11 10.83
N ILE A 196 -9.83 15.94 10.28
CA ILE A 196 -8.46 15.53 9.95
C ILE A 196 -7.58 15.57 11.20
N ARG A 197 -6.97 14.42 11.51
CA ARG A 197 -6.13 14.19 12.71
C ARG A 197 -4.70 13.80 12.39
N TRP A 198 -4.39 13.54 11.12
CA TRP A 198 -3.04 13.32 10.62
C TRP A 198 -2.96 13.75 9.16
N TYR A 199 -1.81 14.26 8.73
CA TYR A 199 -1.62 14.75 7.37
C TYR A 199 -0.15 14.58 6.98
N SER A 200 0.12 14.06 5.78
CA SER A 200 1.47 14.01 5.22
C SER A 200 1.78 15.28 4.44
N SER A 201 2.93 15.91 4.67
CA SER A 201 3.42 17.01 3.83
C SER A 201 3.78 16.54 2.41
N ARG A 202 3.95 15.24 2.20
CA ARG A 202 4.32 14.65 0.90
C ARG A 202 3.10 14.43 0.02
N THR A 203 3.31 14.59 -1.27
CA THR A 203 2.32 14.35 -2.32
C THR A 203 2.73 13.18 -3.19
N GLY A 204 1.74 12.55 -3.81
CA GLY A 204 1.98 11.41 -4.68
C GLY A 204 1.99 10.11 -3.88
N GLY A 205 2.00 9.00 -4.60
CA GLY A 205 2.01 7.67 -4.03
C GLY A 205 0.65 7.01 -4.02
N PHE A 206 0.60 5.82 -4.62
CA PHE A 206 -0.48 4.87 -4.44
C PHE A 206 -0.28 3.97 -3.21
N VAL A 207 0.95 3.93 -2.71
CA VAL A 207 1.38 3.08 -1.59
C VAL A 207 1.24 3.84 -0.27
N PHE A 208 0.48 3.27 0.66
CA PHE A 208 0.41 3.69 2.05
C PHE A 208 0.11 2.47 2.91
N LYS A 209 1.14 1.85 3.49
CA LYS A 209 0.97 0.59 4.25
C LYS A 209 1.74 0.62 5.56
N ARG A 210 1.17 0.00 6.60
CA ARG A 210 1.86 -0.23 7.86
C ARG A 210 2.79 -1.44 7.72
N LEU A 211 4.07 -1.25 8.01
CA LEU A 211 5.07 -2.32 8.06
C LEU A 211 5.04 -3.01 9.42
N SER A 212 5.59 -4.22 9.47
CA SER A 212 5.71 -5.06 10.68
C SER A 212 6.44 -4.37 11.84
N ASN A 213 7.31 -3.41 11.55
CA ASN A 213 8.03 -2.61 12.54
C ASN A 213 7.30 -1.33 12.98
N GLY A 214 6.02 -1.16 12.59
CA GLY A 214 5.18 -0.01 12.95
C GLY A 214 5.36 1.23 12.08
N ASN A 215 6.41 1.29 11.26
CA ASN A 215 6.60 2.38 10.29
C ASN A 215 5.58 2.29 9.15
N LEU A 216 5.42 3.39 8.43
CA LEU A 216 4.69 3.49 7.19
C LEU A 216 5.63 3.30 6.01
N LEU A 217 5.22 2.47 5.05
CA LEU A 217 5.70 2.53 3.68
C LEU A 217 4.81 3.50 2.90
N LEU A 218 5.38 4.60 2.43
CA LEU A 218 4.69 5.69 1.75
C LEU A 218 5.29 5.89 0.36
N GLY A 219 4.48 5.74 -0.67
CA GLY A 219 4.83 6.22 -2.00
C GLY A 219 4.81 7.74 -2.03
N ALA A 220 5.73 8.36 -2.76
CA ALA A 220 5.72 9.82 -2.92
C ALA A 220 6.37 10.23 -4.24
N SER A 221 6.16 11.49 -4.59
CA SER A 221 6.79 12.14 -5.74
C SER A 221 7.86 13.13 -5.32
N GLU A 222 8.88 13.34 -6.15
CA GLU A 222 9.84 14.45 -5.97
C GLU A 222 9.16 15.83 -5.89
N SER A 223 8.08 16.02 -6.66
CA SER A 223 7.31 17.25 -6.72
C SER A 223 5.87 16.98 -7.15
N ALA A 224 4.98 17.97 -7.00
CA ALA A 224 3.57 17.85 -7.36
C ALA A 224 3.33 17.58 -8.87
N ASP A 225 4.29 17.92 -9.74
CA ASP A 225 4.22 17.68 -11.18
C ASP A 225 4.76 16.30 -11.58
N LYS A 226 5.44 15.61 -10.66
CA LYS A 226 5.99 14.25 -10.82
C LYS A 226 5.11 13.23 -10.11
N ARG A 227 5.30 11.95 -10.40
CA ARG A 227 4.48 10.87 -9.81
C ARG A 227 5.36 9.71 -9.37
N ASN A 228 5.25 9.28 -8.11
CA ASN A 228 5.60 7.91 -7.69
C ASN A 228 7.01 7.42 -8.08
N ASP A 229 8.04 8.24 -7.88
CA ASP A 229 9.44 7.85 -8.08
C ASP A 229 10.13 7.42 -6.77
N TYR A 230 9.47 7.64 -5.63
CA TYR A 230 10.00 7.28 -4.31
C TYR A 230 9.09 6.35 -3.51
N LEU A 231 9.74 5.47 -2.74
CA LEU A 231 9.18 4.85 -1.55
C LEU A 231 9.93 5.35 -0.32
N PHE A 232 9.18 5.77 0.70
CA PHE A 232 9.69 6.18 1.99
C PHE A 232 9.27 5.16 3.04
N GLU A 233 10.20 4.73 3.87
CA GLU A 233 9.88 4.18 5.18
C GLU A 233 9.95 5.32 6.19
N THR A 234 8.82 5.67 6.80
CA THR A 234 8.71 6.78 7.76
C THR A 234 7.87 6.38 8.97
N ASP A 235 8.13 6.94 10.15
CA ASP A 235 7.19 6.84 11.26
C ASP A 235 6.05 7.88 11.16
N MET A 236 5.14 7.85 12.13
CA MET A 236 3.97 8.74 12.19
C MET A 236 4.30 10.21 12.49
N LEU A 237 5.50 10.51 13.01
CA LEU A 237 6.04 11.87 13.17
C LEU A 237 6.70 12.38 11.88
N GLY A 238 6.87 11.52 10.88
CA GLY A 238 7.56 11.86 9.64
C GLY A 238 9.08 11.64 9.68
N LYS A 239 9.60 10.90 10.67
CA LYS A 239 11.01 10.49 10.69
C LYS A 239 11.23 9.44 9.61
N VAL A 240 12.08 9.75 8.64
CA VAL A 240 12.42 8.84 7.54
C VAL A 240 13.57 7.93 7.95
N GLN A 241 13.34 6.61 7.90
CA GLN A 241 14.36 5.59 8.14
C GLN A 241 15.02 5.13 6.84
N HIS A 242 14.23 4.96 5.78
CA HIS A 242 14.72 4.58 4.47
C HIS A 242 14.02 5.38 3.36
N GLN A 243 14.77 5.63 2.29
CA GLN A 243 14.29 6.31 1.10
C GLN A 243 14.81 5.56 -0.13
N TYR A 244 13.89 4.99 -0.90
CA TYR A 244 14.21 4.26 -2.12
C TYR A 244 13.78 5.11 -3.32
N LYS A 245 14.72 5.39 -4.22
CA LYS A 245 14.41 5.94 -5.53
C LYS A 245 14.58 4.85 -6.57
N ILE A 246 13.49 4.50 -7.24
CA ILE A 246 13.54 3.53 -8.34
C ILE A 246 13.83 4.30 -9.62
N ASN A 247 14.97 4.02 -10.24
CA ASN A 247 15.35 4.62 -11.52
C ASN A 247 15.31 3.56 -12.62
N LEU A 248 14.67 3.91 -13.73
CA LEU A 248 14.69 3.14 -14.96
C LEU A 248 15.59 3.87 -15.98
N PRO A 249 16.73 3.29 -16.38
CA PRO A 249 17.60 3.92 -17.37
C PRO A 249 16.87 4.14 -18.70
N ASN A 250 16.82 5.38 -19.21
CA ASN A 250 16.08 5.78 -20.42
C ASN A 250 14.55 5.82 -20.28
N TYR A 251 14.01 5.83 -19.06
CA TYR A 251 12.61 6.19 -18.81
C TYR A 251 12.58 7.62 -18.31
N GLU A 252 11.99 8.50 -19.11
CA GLU A 252 11.94 9.94 -18.81
C GLU A 252 10.69 10.32 -17.99
N ASP A 253 9.71 9.42 -17.89
CA ASP A 253 8.56 9.62 -17.03
C ASP A 253 8.90 9.25 -15.57
N THR A 254 8.10 9.77 -14.66
CA THR A 254 8.38 9.70 -13.22
C THR A 254 7.59 8.63 -12.51
N ASN A 255 6.49 8.15 -13.10
CA ASN A 255 5.53 7.16 -12.58
C ASN A 255 6.07 5.73 -12.44
N VAL A 256 7.37 5.56 -12.22
CA VAL A 256 8.08 4.28 -12.19
C VAL A 256 7.39 3.26 -11.27
N ILE A 257 6.95 3.67 -10.09
CA ILE A 257 6.13 2.85 -9.19
C ILE A 257 4.66 3.06 -9.55
N HIS A 258 4.05 2.10 -10.22
CA HIS A 258 2.74 2.32 -10.81
C HIS A 258 1.56 2.05 -9.89
N HIS A 259 1.60 1.12 -8.91
CA HIS A 259 0.41 0.88 -8.07
C HIS A 259 0.65 0.40 -6.63
N ASP A 260 1.56 -0.54 -6.38
CA ASP A 260 1.64 -1.20 -5.06
C ASP A 260 3.07 -1.54 -4.62
N ALA A 261 3.23 -1.71 -3.31
CA ALA A 261 4.44 -2.23 -2.69
C ALA A 261 4.08 -2.92 -1.37
N ILE A 262 4.59 -4.14 -1.16
CA ILE A 262 4.32 -4.93 0.05
C ILE A 262 5.62 -5.36 0.74
N GLU A 263 5.54 -5.56 2.05
CA GLU A 263 6.60 -6.20 2.83
C GLU A 263 6.49 -7.72 2.69
N LEU A 264 7.62 -8.37 2.43
CA LEU A 264 7.75 -9.82 2.39
C LEU A 264 8.20 -10.37 3.76
N PRO A 265 8.03 -11.67 4.06
CA PRO A 265 8.46 -12.26 5.34
C PRO A 265 9.97 -12.16 5.63
N ASN A 266 10.79 -11.99 4.59
CA ASN A 266 12.23 -11.73 4.73
C ASN A 266 12.55 -10.24 5.05
N ASN A 267 11.52 -9.40 5.18
CA ASN A 267 11.54 -7.93 5.34
C ASN A 267 11.96 -7.15 4.10
N ASN A 268 12.13 -7.79 2.95
CA ASN A 268 12.31 -7.08 1.67
C ASN A 268 10.98 -6.49 1.20
N LEU A 269 11.06 -5.60 0.21
CA LEU A 269 9.89 -4.97 -0.39
C LEU A 269 9.67 -5.52 -1.80
N LEU A 270 8.48 -6.04 -2.08
CA LEU A 270 8.07 -6.39 -3.44
C LEU A 270 7.25 -5.23 -4.02
N VAL A 271 7.71 -4.64 -5.12
CA VAL A 271 7.20 -3.38 -5.65
C VAL A 271 6.78 -3.54 -7.11
N THR A 272 5.61 -3.02 -7.47
CA THR A 272 5.17 -2.93 -8.87
C THR A 272 5.92 -1.80 -9.58
N VAL A 273 6.56 -2.08 -10.71
CA VAL A 273 7.35 -1.08 -11.46
C VAL A 273 7.12 -1.18 -12.96
N HIS A 274 7.29 -0.06 -13.67
CA HIS A 274 7.41 -0.13 -15.12
C HIS A 274 8.72 -0.80 -15.52
N ASP A 275 8.73 -1.50 -16.66
CA ASP A 275 9.95 -1.91 -17.36
C ASP A 275 10.00 -1.20 -18.72
N ASN A 276 10.97 -0.30 -18.88
CA ASN A 276 11.15 0.43 -20.13
C ASN A 276 12.10 -0.25 -21.12
N SER A 277 12.57 -1.47 -20.80
CA SER A 277 13.39 -2.27 -21.71
C SER A 277 12.56 -2.86 -22.86
N ASN A 278 11.23 -2.80 -22.76
CA ASN A 278 10.29 -3.34 -23.73
C ASN A 278 9.12 -2.36 -23.99
N ALA A 279 8.16 -2.75 -24.84
CA ALA A 279 7.06 -1.89 -25.28
C ALA A 279 5.79 -2.01 -24.43
N TYR A 280 5.84 -2.73 -23.30
CA TYR A 280 4.73 -3.06 -22.44
C TYR A 280 4.91 -2.44 -21.05
N GLU A 281 3.79 -2.06 -20.43
CA GLU A 281 3.78 -1.33 -19.18
C GLU A 281 2.94 -2.04 -18.12
N GLU A 282 3.26 -1.76 -16.85
CA GLU A 282 2.53 -2.23 -15.66
C GLU A 282 2.40 -3.76 -15.56
N ASP A 283 3.45 -4.49 -15.92
CA ASP A 283 3.51 -5.95 -15.91
C ASP A 283 4.75 -6.52 -15.20
N THR A 284 5.51 -5.67 -14.49
CA THR A 284 6.77 -6.05 -13.85
C THR A 284 6.76 -5.74 -12.35
N MET A 285 7.42 -6.59 -11.57
CA MET A 285 7.69 -6.38 -10.15
C MET A 285 9.18 -6.52 -9.86
N VAL A 286 9.66 -5.84 -8.83
CA VAL A 286 11.02 -6.00 -8.30
C VAL A 286 11.00 -6.26 -6.80
N GLU A 287 11.82 -7.20 -6.35
CA GLU A 287 12.13 -7.36 -4.93
C GLU A 287 13.32 -6.45 -4.60
N ILE A 288 13.17 -5.63 -3.57
CA ILE A 288 14.16 -4.68 -3.07
C ILE A 288 14.62 -5.15 -1.69
N ASP A 289 15.93 -5.37 -1.54
CA ASP A 289 16.52 -5.55 -0.22
C ASP A 289 16.34 -4.27 0.61
N ARG A 290 15.60 -4.37 1.71
CA ARG A 290 15.21 -3.20 2.50
C ARG A 290 16.41 -2.46 3.12
N ASN A 291 17.49 -3.15 3.43
CA ASN A 291 18.62 -2.55 4.14
C ASN A 291 19.55 -1.80 3.18
N THR A 292 19.82 -2.40 2.02
CA THR A 292 20.76 -1.88 1.02
C THR A 292 20.05 -1.02 -0.01
N GLY A 293 18.75 -1.26 -0.19
CA GLY A 293 17.95 -0.74 -1.27
C GLY A 293 18.20 -1.44 -2.60
N GLU A 294 19.07 -2.45 -2.72
CA GLU A 294 19.39 -3.10 -4.00
C GLU A 294 18.25 -3.99 -4.51
N THR A 295 18.06 -4.03 -5.84
CA THR A 295 17.17 -5.01 -6.48
C THR A 295 17.76 -6.40 -6.39
N VAL A 296 17.02 -7.34 -5.79
CA VAL A 296 17.45 -8.74 -5.61
C VAL A 296 16.77 -9.72 -6.56
N GLU A 297 15.55 -9.40 -7.02
CA GLU A 297 14.79 -10.21 -7.98
C GLU A 297 13.97 -9.30 -8.90
N THR A 298 13.72 -9.75 -10.13
CA THR A 298 12.83 -9.10 -11.10
C THR A 298 11.86 -10.13 -11.66
N LEU A 299 10.57 -9.84 -11.56
CA LEU A 299 9.48 -10.73 -11.94
C LEU A 299 8.68 -10.07 -13.07
N ASP A 300 8.72 -10.65 -14.27
CA ASP A 300 8.02 -10.15 -15.47
C ASP A 300 6.81 -11.05 -15.78
N LEU A 301 5.60 -10.50 -15.75
CA LEU A 301 4.38 -11.27 -16.02
C LEU A 301 4.28 -11.77 -17.47
N LYS A 302 5.09 -11.23 -18.40
CA LYS A 302 5.19 -11.79 -19.76
C LYS A 302 5.86 -13.16 -19.76
N ASP A 303 6.61 -13.54 -18.74
CA ASP A 303 7.22 -14.87 -18.64
C ASP A 303 6.18 -15.97 -18.39
N ILE A 304 4.99 -15.62 -17.91
CA ILE A 304 3.93 -16.58 -17.55
C ILE A 304 2.73 -16.55 -18.52
N PHE A 305 2.54 -15.45 -19.24
CA PHE A 305 1.47 -15.33 -20.24
C PHE A 305 1.96 -15.70 -21.64
N PRO A 306 1.10 -16.33 -22.47
CA PRO A 306 1.41 -16.51 -23.89
C PRO A 306 1.50 -15.15 -24.58
N SER A 307 2.34 -15.04 -25.62
CA SER A 307 2.63 -13.74 -26.24
C SER A 307 1.42 -13.05 -26.84
N GLU A 308 0.44 -13.83 -27.30
CA GLU A 308 -0.82 -13.33 -27.83
C GLU A 308 -1.60 -12.49 -26.80
N ALA A 309 -1.43 -12.75 -25.50
CA ALA A 309 -2.11 -11.99 -24.44
C ALA A 309 -1.72 -10.51 -24.41
N TYR A 310 -0.51 -10.18 -24.86
CA TYR A 310 0.02 -8.82 -24.89
C TYR A 310 0.27 -8.28 -26.31
N GLU A 311 0.61 -9.12 -27.30
CA GLU A 311 0.80 -8.68 -28.69
C GLU A 311 -0.52 -8.40 -29.41
N GLU A 312 -1.59 -9.11 -29.06
CA GLU A 312 -2.93 -8.94 -29.66
C GLU A 312 -3.90 -8.19 -28.75
N TYR A 313 -3.41 -7.66 -27.62
CA TYR A 313 -4.21 -6.89 -26.70
C TYR A 313 -4.77 -5.63 -27.38
N SER A 314 -6.10 -5.50 -27.39
CA SER A 314 -6.80 -4.37 -28.02
C SER A 314 -7.69 -3.60 -27.05
N GLY A 315 -7.31 -3.59 -25.78
CA GLY A 315 -8.06 -2.95 -24.70
C GLY A 315 -7.64 -1.50 -24.44
N PRO A 316 -8.04 -0.94 -23.29
CA PRO A 316 -7.60 0.39 -22.86
C PRO A 316 -6.08 0.51 -22.83
N ASN A 317 -5.57 1.66 -23.26
CA ASN A 317 -4.13 1.97 -23.29
C ASN A 317 -3.29 0.97 -24.11
N GLU A 318 -3.88 0.28 -25.09
CA GLU A 318 -3.17 -0.60 -26.04
C GLU A 318 -1.94 0.08 -26.66
N SER A 319 -2.06 1.36 -27.04
CA SER A 319 -0.94 2.10 -27.66
C SER A 319 0.29 2.24 -26.77
N ASP A 320 0.07 2.13 -25.46
CA ASP A 320 1.09 2.26 -24.42
C ASP A 320 1.58 0.88 -23.95
N GLY A 321 1.03 -0.21 -24.52
CA GLY A 321 1.39 -1.58 -24.16
C GLY A 321 0.91 -2.00 -22.76
N ASP A 322 -0.04 -1.28 -22.18
CA ASP A 322 -0.62 -1.55 -20.86
C ASP A 322 -1.65 -2.69 -20.95
N TRP A 323 -1.17 -3.93 -21.12
CA TRP A 323 -1.99 -5.11 -21.38
C TRP A 323 -2.45 -5.83 -20.10
N MET A 324 -1.65 -5.73 -19.03
CA MET A 324 -1.91 -6.36 -17.74
C MET A 324 -2.53 -5.36 -16.76
N HIS A 325 -1.94 -4.16 -16.67
CA HIS A 325 -2.30 -3.12 -15.70
C HIS A 325 -2.33 -3.69 -14.28
N GLN A 326 -1.18 -4.19 -13.83
CA GLN A 326 -1.07 -4.81 -12.51
C GLN A 326 -1.27 -3.75 -11.43
N ASN A 327 -2.36 -3.85 -10.67
CA ASN A 327 -2.74 -2.77 -9.74
C ASN A 327 -2.64 -3.13 -8.25
N ALA A 328 -2.27 -4.37 -7.92
CA ALA A 328 -2.12 -4.81 -6.55
C ALA A 328 -1.31 -6.10 -6.43
N ILE A 329 -0.67 -6.26 -5.27
CA ILE A 329 0.03 -7.48 -4.86
C ILE A 329 -0.41 -7.85 -3.44
N TRP A 330 -0.60 -9.14 -3.17
CA TRP A 330 -0.80 -9.67 -1.82
C TRP A 330 0.11 -10.88 -1.60
N TYR A 331 0.82 -10.96 -0.47
CA TYR A 331 1.64 -12.14 -0.15
C TYR A 331 0.85 -13.16 0.69
N ASP A 332 0.80 -14.39 0.21
CA ASP A 332 0.27 -15.56 0.93
C ASP A 332 1.41 -16.26 1.66
N GLU A 333 1.54 -16.01 2.96
CA GLU A 333 2.60 -16.60 3.77
C GLU A 333 2.46 -18.13 3.91
N GLU A 334 1.24 -18.64 3.94
CA GLU A 334 0.98 -20.07 4.12
C GLU A 334 1.46 -20.87 2.90
N ASN A 335 1.12 -20.39 1.70
CA ASN A 335 1.46 -21.08 0.45
C ASN A 335 2.76 -20.59 -0.20
N LYS A 336 3.37 -19.52 0.34
CA LYS A 336 4.54 -18.84 -0.26
C LYS A 336 4.27 -18.45 -1.70
N SER A 337 3.11 -17.84 -1.91
CA SER A 337 2.63 -17.35 -3.19
C SER A 337 2.30 -15.88 -3.11
N ILE A 338 2.09 -15.27 -4.26
CA ILE A 338 1.55 -13.92 -4.38
C ILE A 338 0.21 -13.96 -5.12
N LEU A 339 -0.73 -13.12 -4.70
CA LEU A 339 -1.84 -12.72 -5.56
C LEU A 339 -1.44 -11.51 -6.38
N VAL A 340 -1.76 -11.54 -7.67
CA VAL A 340 -1.56 -10.44 -8.61
C VAL A 340 -2.91 -10.10 -9.24
N SER A 341 -3.27 -8.82 -9.20
CA SER A 341 -4.47 -8.31 -9.85
C SER A 341 -4.14 -7.68 -11.19
N GLY A 342 -4.53 -8.34 -12.28
CA GLY A 342 -4.43 -7.81 -13.64
C GLY A 342 -5.73 -7.14 -14.04
N ARG A 343 -5.79 -5.80 -13.99
CA ARG A 343 -7.00 -5.06 -14.28
C ARG A 343 -7.45 -5.23 -15.73
N HIS A 344 -6.53 -5.19 -16.68
CA HIS A 344 -6.87 -5.29 -18.10
C HIS A 344 -7.15 -6.72 -18.56
N GLN A 345 -6.66 -7.69 -17.79
CA GLN A 345 -7.04 -9.09 -17.93
C GLN A 345 -8.34 -9.45 -17.18
N SER A 346 -8.92 -8.55 -16.37
CA SER A 346 -10.06 -8.87 -15.48
C SER A 346 -9.83 -10.17 -14.71
N ALA A 347 -8.62 -10.34 -14.17
CA ALA A 347 -8.16 -11.58 -13.58
C ALA A 347 -7.33 -11.35 -12.33
N VAL A 348 -7.56 -12.17 -11.30
CA VAL A 348 -6.65 -12.33 -10.15
C VAL A 348 -5.95 -13.67 -10.27
N LEU A 349 -4.63 -13.66 -10.20
CA LEU A 349 -3.79 -14.87 -10.30
C LEU A 349 -3.14 -15.15 -8.96
N SER A 350 -3.11 -16.42 -8.56
CA SER A 350 -2.19 -16.91 -7.52
C SER A 350 -0.96 -17.52 -8.18
N LEU A 351 0.22 -17.01 -7.82
CA LEU A 351 1.50 -17.40 -8.40
C LEU A 351 2.45 -17.85 -7.29
N THR A 352 3.16 -18.96 -7.46
CA THR A 352 4.26 -19.32 -6.55
C THR A 352 5.30 -18.21 -6.53
N TYR A 353 5.92 -17.93 -5.38
CA TYR A 353 6.95 -16.90 -5.28
C TYR A 353 8.32 -17.51 -4.89
N PRO A 354 9.42 -17.19 -5.60
CA PRO A 354 9.53 -16.25 -6.72
C PRO A 354 9.30 -16.88 -8.12
N ASP A 355 9.10 -18.20 -8.23
CA ASP A 355 9.12 -18.92 -9.52
C ASP A 355 7.96 -18.60 -10.50
N MET A 356 6.94 -17.86 -10.06
CA MET A 356 5.75 -17.43 -10.81
C MET A 356 4.91 -18.53 -11.48
N ASN A 357 4.96 -19.78 -11.00
CA ASN A 357 4.05 -20.82 -11.51
C ASN A 357 2.60 -20.53 -11.10
N ILE A 358 1.66 -20.65 -12.04
CA ILE A 358 0.24 -20.39 -11.80
C ILE A 358 -0.38 -21.53 -10.97
N ASN A 359 -0.83 -21.18 -9.76
CA ASN A 359 -1.62 -22.06 -8.91
C ASN A 359 -3.06 -22.11 -9.44
N TRP A 360 -3.71 -20.96 -9.56
CA TRP A 360 -5.07 -20.79 -10.07
C TRP A 360 -5.31 -19.36 -10.60
N ILE A 361 -6.39 -19.19 -11.35
CA ILE A 361 -6.83 -17.93 -11.95
C ILE A 361 -8.32 -17.71 -11.60
N LEU A 362 -8.61 -16.60 -10.92
CA LEU A 362 -9.96 -16.12 -10.70
C LEU A 362 -10.34 -15.13 -11.81
N ALA A 363 -11.06 -15.62 -12.83
CA ALA A 363 -11.50 -14.84 -13.97
C ALA A 363 -12.64 -15.55 -14.71
N ALA A 364 -13.33 -14.82 -15.59
CA ALA A 364 -14.28 -15.44 -16.52
C ALA A 364 -13.56 -16.46 -17.45
N PRO A 365 -14.19 -17.59 -17.79
CA PRO A 365 -13.52 -18.74 -18.43
C PRO A 365 -13.23 -18.58 -19.93
N GLU A 366 -13.77 -17.55 -20.59
CA GLU A 366 -13.58 -17.33 -22.01
C GLU A 366 -12.21 -16.74 -22.39
N GLY A 367 -11.71 -17.13 -23.57
CA GLY A 367 -10.55 -16.49 -24.21
C GLY A 367 -9.17 -16.88 -23.65
N TRP A 368 -9.09 -17.85 -22.74
CA TRP A 368 -7.81 -18.35 -22.23
C TRP A 368 -7.14 -19.33 -23.22
N SER A 369 -5.80 -19.29 -23.26
CA SER A 369 -5.02 -20.32 -23.96
C SER A 369 -5.20 -21.67 -23.28
N GLU A 370 -4.96 -22.76 -24.02
CA GLU A 370 -5.02 -24.12 -23.47
C GLU A 370 -4.11 -24.30 -22.24
N SER A 371 -2.94 -23.66 -22.22
CA SER A 371 -1.99 -23.72 -21.09
C SER A 371 -2.48 -23.03 -19.81
N MET A 372 -3.42 -22.09 -19.92
CA MET A 372 -3.95 -21.33 -18.78
C MET A 372 -5.38 -21.71 -18.43
N ALA A 373 -6.16 -22.20 -19.38
CA ALA A 373 -7.57 -22.55 -19.19
C ALA A 373 -7.76 -23.57 -18.05
N ASP A 374 -6.86 -24.55 -17.93
CA ASP A 374 -6.87 -25.56 -16.85
C ASP A 374 -6.61 -24.96 -15.45
N LYS A 375 -6.17 -23.71 -15.36
CA LYS A 375 -5.93 -22.99 -14.11
C LYS A 375 -7.09 -22.07 -13.72
N VAL A 376 -8.05 -21.86 -14.62
CA VAL A 376 -9.21 -21.01 -14.34
C VAL A 376 -10.18 -21.74 -13.41
N LEU A 377 -10.55 -21.08 -12.31
CA LEU A 377 -11.41 -21.66 -11.29
C LEU A 377 -12.83 -21.92 -11.82
N GLU A 378 -13.36 -23.12 -11.57
CA GLU A 378 -14.71 -23.49 -11.97
C GLU A 378 -15.75 -22.98 -10.96
N PRO A 379 -16.88 -22.40 -11.41
CA PRO A 379 -17.85 -21.85 -10.49
C PRO A 379 -18.72 -22.97 -9.87
N LYS A 380 -18.92 -22.95 -8.55
CA LYS A 380 -19.88 -23.87 -7.89
C LYS A 380 -21.35 -23.54 -8.19
N SER A 381 -21.62 -22.38 -8.79
CA SER A 381 -22.94 -21.88 -9.14
C SER A 381 -22.93 -21.21 -10.51
N GLU A 382 -23.95 -21.48 -11.34
CA GLU A 382 -24.10 -20.86 -12.67
C GLU A 382 -24.26 -19.33 -12.61
N ASN A 383 -24.64 -18.78 -11.45
CA ASN A 383 -24.84 -17.34 -11.25
C ASN A 383 -23.61 -16.65 -10.65
N LEU A 384 -22.45 -17.32 -10.56
CA LEU A 384 -21.24 -16.68 -10.06
C LEU A 384 -20.87 -15.50 -10.98
N LYS A 385 -20.72 -14.33 -10.38
CA LYS A 385 -20.15 -13.17 -11.07
C LYS A 385 -18.64 -13.19 -10.89
N TYR A 386 -17.89 -13.19 -12.00
CA TYR A 386 -16.45 -12.99 -11.99
C TYR A 386 -16.08 -11.50 -11.84
N PRO A 387 -14.86 -11.19 -11.33
CA PRO A 387 -14.40 -9.81 -11.25
C PRO A 387 -14.22 -9.19 -12.65
N GLY A 388 -14.40 -7.88 -12.76
CA GLY A 388 -14.13 -7.11 -13.97
C GLY A 388 -13.33 -5.85 -13.68
N ALA A 389 -12.10 -5.78 -14.19
CA ALA A 389 -11.16 -4.68 -13.95
C ALA A 389 -10.98 -4.33 -12.46
N GLN A 390 -10.92 -5.37 -11.63
CA GLN A 390 -10.86 -5.31 -10.17
C GLN A 390 -9.57 -4.69 -9.61
N HIS A 391 -9.60 -4.36 -8.33
CA HIS A 391 -8.48 -3.81 -7.56
C HIS A 391 -8.33 -4.52 -6.21
N ALA A 392 -7.10 -4.44 -5.68
CA ALA A 392 -6.75 -4.76 -4.29
C ALA A 392 -7.33 -6.08 -3.76
N PRO A 393 -6.97 -7.24 -4.36
CA PRO A 393 -7.29 -8.51 -3.76
C PRO A 393 -6.47 -8.72 -2.50
N MET A 394 -7.10 -9.31 -1.49
CA MET A 394 -6.44 -9.77 -0.28
C MET A 394 -6.96 -11.13 0.16
N ILE A 395 -6.11 -11.92 0.79
CA ILE A 395 -6.51 -13.19 1.43
C ILE A 395 -7.00 -12.90 2.84
N LEU A 396 -8.13 -13.49 3.20
CA LEU A 396 -8.73 -13.39 4.53
C LEU A 396 -8.31 -14.59 5.41
N PRO A 397 -8.36 -14.45 6.74
CA PRO A 397 -8.29 -15.60 7.64
C PRO A 397 -9.34 -16.66 7.29
N ASP A 398 -9.06 -17.93 7.58
CA ASP A 398 -10.01 -19.03 7.39
C ASP A 398 -11.34 -18.73 8.12
N GLN A 399 -12.44 -18.65 7.36
CA GLN A 399 -13.78 -18.32 7.86
C GLN A 399 -14.72 -19.54 7.89
N ASP A 400 -14.29 -20.73 7.46
CA ASP A 400 -15.12 -21.94 7.47
C ASP A 400 -14.47 -23.19 8.04
N ASN A 401 -13.25 -23.05 8.59
CA ASN A 401 -12.49 -24.14 9.20
C ASN A 401 -12.18 -25.26 8.21
N ASN A 402 -11.98 -24.91 6.94
CA ASN A 402 -11.61 -25.85 5.89
C ASN A 402 -10.25 -25.45 5.28
N PRO A 403 -9.18 -26.20 5.56
CA PRO A 403 -7.83 -25.84 5.08
C PRO A 403 -7.67 -25.99 3.56
N ALA A 404 -8.63 -26.61 2.87
CA ALA A 404 -8.62 -26.67 1.40
C ALA A 404 -9.17 -25.38 0.76
N THR A 405 -9.76 -24.48 1.56
CA THR A 405 -10.37 -23.25 1.06
C THR A 405 -9.64 -21.99 1.52
N LYS A 406 -9.59 -20.99 0.63
CA LYS A 406 -9.13 -19.64 0.92
C LYS A 406 -10.20 -18.64 0.53
N ASP A 407 -10.37 -17.63 1.37
CA ASP A 407 -11.26 -16.51 1.09
C ASP A 407 -10.45 -15.34 0.54
N VAL A 408 -10.88 -14.81 -0.60
CA VAL A 408 -10.27 -13.66 -1.27
C VAL A 408 -11.29 -12.55 -1.38
N LEU A 409 -11.02 -11.41 -0.76
CA LEU A 409 -11.78 -10.16 -0.87
C LEU A 409 -11.13 -9.27 -1.91
N LEU A 410 -11.92 -8.57 -2.72
CA LEU A 410 -11.43 -7.58 -3.68
C LEU A 410 -12.51 -6.51 -3.97
N PHE A 411 -12.08 -5.40 -4.56
CA PHE A 411 -12.99 -4.40 -5.10
C PHE A 411 -13.24 -4.66 -6.60
N ASP A 412 -14.47 -5.05 -6.94
CA ASP A 412 -14.90 -5.30 -8.30
C ASP A 412 -15.48 -4.04 -8.92
N ASN A 413 -14.71 -3.40 -9.79
CA ASN A 413 -15.17 -2.25 -10.59
C ASN A 413 -16.24 -2.64 -11.62
N ASN A 414 -16.45 -3.93 -11.85
CA ASN A 414 -17.42 -4.50 -12.77
C ASN A 414 -17.27 -3.96 -14.20
N ARG A 415 -16.03 -3.77 -14.65
CA ARG A 415 -15.76 -3.38 -16.04
C ARG A 415 -15.18 -4.59 -16.79
N ALA A 416 -15.93 -5.12 -17.75
CA ALA A 416 -15.39 -6.07 -18.71
C ALA A 416 -14.33 -5.35 -19.57
N VAL A 417 -13.14 -5.96 -19.67
CA VAL A 417 -12.02 -5.45 -20.48
C VAL A 417 -11.64 -6.48 -21.52
N THR A 418 -10.81 -7.46 -21.15
CA THR A 418 -10.47 -8.59 -22.03
C THR A 418 -11.53 -9.69 -21.97
N ARG A 419 -12.16 -9.85 -20.81
CA ARG A 419 -13.16 -10.88 -20.50
C ARG A 419 -14.15 -10.40 -19.44
N GLY A 420 -15.25 -11.13 -19.28
CA GLY A 420 -16.34 -10.84 -18.33
C GLY A 420 -17.69 -10.56 -19.00
N ASP A 421 -18.71 -10.32 -18.17
CA ASP A 421 -20.08 -10.09 -18.61
C ASP A 421 -20.31 -8.63 -19.04
N ASP A 422 -20.31 -8.39 -20.36
CA ASP A 422 -20.62 -7.08 -20.95
C ASP A 422 -22.02 -6.56 -20.61
N SER A 423 -22.98 -7.45 -20.31
CA SER A 423 -24.38 -7.06 -20.07
C SER A 423 -24.60 -6.40 -18.70
N LEU A 424 -23.79 -6.77 -17.72
CA LEU A 424 -23.76 -6.16 -16.38
C LEU A 424 -22.69 -5.08 -16.26
N SER A 425 -21.82 -4.95 -17.27
CA SER A 425 -20.62 -4.14 -17.13
C SER A 425 -20.94 -2.67 -16.88
N ARG A 426 -20.23 -2.10 -15.90
CA ARG A 426 -20.27 -0.72 -15.43
C ARG A 426 -21.53 -0.32 -14.69
N ASP A 427 -22.46 -1.23 -14.41
CA ASP A 427 -23.74 -0.89 -13.78
C ASP A 427 -23.66 -0.57 -12.29
N PHE A 428 -22.67 -1.14 -11.63
CA PHE A 428 -22.36 -0.96 -10.22
C PHE A 428 -20.88 -1.28 -10.00
N SER A 429 -20.36 -0.97 -8.81
CA SER A 429 -19.13 -1.57 -8.29
C SER A 429 -19.46 -2.20 -6.95
N GLN A 430 -18.64 -3.13 -6.49
CA GLN A 430 -18.89 -3.82 -5.23
C GLN A 430 -17.60 -4.28 -4.56
N GLY A 431 -17.63 -4.38 -3.23
CA GLY A 431 -16.77 -5.33 -2.54
C GLY A 431 -17.31 -6.74 -2.77
N ILE A 432 -16.46 -7.70 -3.08
CA ILE A 432 -16.87 -9.09 -3.27
C ILE A 432 -15.84 -10.05 -2.69
N GLN A 433 -16.33 -11.03 -1.94
CA GLN A 433 -15.53 -12.09 -1.34
C GLN A 433 -15.85 -13.41 -2.02
N TYR A 434 -14.80 -14.06 -2.50
CA TYR A 434 -14.84 -15.39 -3.07
C TYR A 434 -14.27 -16.38 -2.08
N ARG A 435 -14.86 -17.57 -2.00
CA ARG A 435 -14.24 -18.75 -1.43
C ARG A 435 -13.74 -19.65 -2.54
N ILE A 436 -12.44 -19.89 -2.55
CA ILE A 436 -11.72 -20.70 -3.52
C ILE A 436 -11.36 -22.01 -2.85
N ASN A 437 -11.71 -23.16 -3.45
CA ASN A 437 -11.17 -24.45 -3.04
C ASN A 437 -10.00 -24.79 -3.96
N GLU A 438 -8.78 -24.75 -3.41
CA GLU A 438 -7.54 -24.94 -4.19
C GLU A 438 -7.34 -26.41 -4.60
N GLU A 439 -7.88 -27.37 -3.85
CA GLU A 439 -7.81 -28.80 -4.21
C GLU A 439 -8.81 -29.17 -5.32
N GLU A 440 -10.02 -28.60 -5.26
CA GLU A 440 -11.07 -28.85 -6.26
C GLU A 440 -10.94 -27.96 -7.51
N GLY A 441 -10.18 -26.86 -7.43
CA GLY A 441 -10.11 -25.85 -8.50
C GLY A 441 -11.43 -25.11 -8.71
N THR A 442 -12.20 -24.86 -7.63
CA THR A 442 -13.54 -24.28 -7.72
C THR A 442 -13.67 -22.98 -6.93
N VAL A 443 -14.65 -22.15 -7.29
CA VAL A 443 -14.93 -20.87 -6.64
C VAL A 443 -16.42 -20.64 -6.40
N GLN A 444 -16.75 -19.94 -5.32
CA GLN A 444 -18.08 -19.44 -5.03
C GLN A 444 -18.03 -18.04 -4.40
N THR A 445 -19.04 -17.21 -4.65
CA THR A 445 -19.21 -15.94 -3.92
C THR A 445 -19.82 -16.23 -2.55
N VAL A 446 -19.22 -15.71 -1.48
CA VAL A 446 -19.71 -15.89 -0.11
C VAL A 446 -20.21 -14.59 0.52
N TRP A 447 -19.77 -13.44 0.01
CA TRP A 447 -20.22 -12.13 0.43
C TRP A 447 -20.04 -11.10 -0.69
N ASN A 448 -20.90 -10.10 -0.74
CA ASN A 448 -20.73 -8.92 -1.58
C ASN A 448 -21.49 -7.71 -1.01
N TYR A 449 -21.12 -6.50 -1.40
CA TYR A 449 -21.82 -5.26 -1.05
C TYR A 449 -21.62 -4.21 -2.15
N GLY A 450 -22.69 -3.52 -2.55
CA GLY A 450 -22.62 -2.36 -3.46
C GLY A 450 -23.37 -2.51 -4.78
N GLU A 451 -23.75 -3.74 -5.16
CA GLU A 451 -24.53 -4.01 -6.38
C GLU A 451 -25.86 -3.23 -6.37
N GLU A 452 -26.57 -3.26 -5.25
CA GLU A 452 -27.83 -2.58 -5.03
C GLU A 452 -27.71 -1.04 -5.02
N ARG A 453 -26.50 -0.50 -4.82
CA ARG A 453 -26.23 0.95 -4.88
C ARG A 453 -26.09 1.45 -6.31
N GLY A 454 -25.87 0.56 -7.28
CA GLY A 454 -25.82 0.89 -8.71
C GLY A 454 -24.79 1.98 -9.02
N LYS A 455 -25.16 2.88 -9.94
CA LYS A 455 -24.29 3.98 -10.41
C LYS A 455 -23.86 4.95 -9.31
N LYS A 456 -24.55 5.00 -8.17
CA LYS A 456 -24.17 5.89 -7.05
C LYS A 456 -22.91 5.43 -6.33
N PHE A 457 -22.56 4.15 -6.40
CA PHE A 457 -21.33 3.60 -5.82
C PHE A 457 -20.36 3.11 -6.90
N PHE A 458 -20.66 3.36 -8.17
CA PHE A 458 -19.87 2.88 -9.29
C PHE A 458 -18.58 3.69 -9.48
N SER A 459 -17.44 3.00 -9.42
CA SER A 459 -16.12 3.52 -9.78
C SER A 459 -15.55 2.72 -10.95
N ASN A 460 -15.34 3.38 -12.10
CA ASN A 460 -14.89 2.70 -13.33
C ASN A 460 -13.41 2.27 -13.31
N VAL A 461 -12.63 2.89 -12.44
CA VAL A 461 -11.21 2.64 -12.12
C VAL A 461 -11.07 2.89 -10.63
N VAL A 462 -9.97 2.44 -10.03
CA VAL A 462 -9.64 2.73 -8.64
C VAL A 462 -10.64 2.07 -7.68
N GLY A 463 -10.19 1.83 -6.45
CA GLY A 463 -11.02 1.27 -5.40
C GLY A 463 -10.24 0.27 -4.58
N ASP A 464 -10.85 -0.08 -3.46
CA ASP A 464 -10.20 -0.89 -2.44
C ASP A 464 -11.20 -1.72 -1.65
N ALA A 465 -10.75 -2.84 -1.12
CA ALA A 465 -11.54 -3.69 -0.25
C ALA A 465 -10.65 -4.38 0.79
N ASP A 466 -10.70 -3.89 2.02
CA ASP A 466 -9.91 -4.40 3.13
C ASP A 466 -10.76 -5.16 4.13
N PHE A 467 -10.18 -6.22 4.68
CA PHE A 467 -10.70 -6.93 5.85
C PHE A 467 -10.08 -6.34 7.11
N LEU A 468 -10.94 -5.99 8.07
CA LEU A 468 -10.56 -5.34 9.31
C LEU A 468 -10.52 -6.38 10.44
N TYR A 469 -9.34 -6.63 11.01
CA TYR A 469 -9.07 -7.84 11.78
C TYR A 469 -9.63 -7.82 13.21
N GLU A 470 -9.80 -6.67 13.86
CA GLU A 470 -10.34 -6.62 15.22
C GLU A 470 -11.85 -6.86 15.25
N THR A 471 -12.56 -6.34 14.25
CA THR A 471 -14.03 -6.41 14.15
C THR A 471 -14.53 -7.48 13.19
N ASN A 472 -13.68 -7.97 12.30
CA ASN A 472 -14.04 -8.73 11.09
C ASN A 472 -14.87 -7.92 10.09
N ASN A 473 -14.84 -6.59 10.16
CA ASN A 473 -15.56 -5.74 9.20
C ASN A 473 -14.88 -5.75 7.82
N ARG A 474 -15.56 -5.17 6.83
CA ARG A 474 -14.96 -4.87 5.53
C ARG A 474 -14.99 -3.37 5.29
N LEU A 475 -13.85 -2.78 4.92
CA LEU A 475 -13.73 -1.40 4.45
C LEU A 475 -13.69 -1.40 2.93
N LEU A 476 -14.56 -0.63 2.28
CA LEU A 476 -14.58 -0.49 0.84
C LEU A 476 -14.37 0.97 0.44
N THR A 477 -13.56 1.16 -0.59
CA THR A 477 -13.36 2.48 -1.21
C THR A 477 -13.88 2.47 -2.64
N SER A 478 -14.90 3.28 -2.92
CA SER A 478 -15.31 3.62 -4.28
C SER A 478 -14.81 5.02 -4.61
N GLY A 479 -13.59 5.09 -5.16
CA GLY A 479 -12.77 6.31 -5.22
C GLY A 479 -12.92 7.21 -6.45
N TYR A 480 -13.61 6.76 -7.49
CA TYR A 480 -13.68 7.43 -8.81
C TYR A 480 -15.12 7.51 -9.33
N GLN A 481 -16.06 7.90 -8.48
CA GLN A 481 -17.45 8.05 -8.87
C GLN A 481 -17.60 9.34 -9.66
N LYS A 482 -18.01 9.23 -10.93
CA LYS A 482 -18.11 10.37 -11.84
C LYS A 482 -19.38 11.18 -11.58
N VAL A 483 -19.21 12.49 -11.35
CA VAL A 483 -20.31 13.47 -11.26
C VAL A 483 -20.21 14.50 -12.39
N GLU A 484 -21.16 15.44 -12.48
CA GLU A 484 -21.23 16.45 -13.56
C GLU A 484 -19.90 17.23 -13.69
N ASP A 485 -19.46 17.81 -12.57
CA ASP A 485 -18.33 18.74 -12.50
C ASP A 485 -17.07 18.15 -11.85
N GLY A 486 -16.89 16.83 -11.91
CA GLY A 486 -15.73 16.20 -11.28
C GLY A 486 -15.94 14.76 -10.87
N TYR A 487 -15.45 14.46 -9.68
CA TYR A 487 -15.56 13.15 -9.04
C TYR A 487 -16.04 13.30 -7.60
N GLN A 488 -16.53 12.20 -7.05
CA GLN A 488 -16.76 11.98 -5.64
C GLN A 488 -16.14 10.63 -5.26
N ALA A 489 -15.96 10.39 -3.97
CA ALA A 489 -15.59 9.10 -3.44
C ALA A 489 -16.46 8.75 -2.23
N THR A 490 -16.64 7.45 -2.00
CA THR A 490 -17.33 6.92 -0.81
C THR A 490 -16.44 5.88 -0.18
N VAL A 491 -16.19 6.04 1.11
CA VAL A 491 -15.57 5.02 1.96
C VAL A 491 -16.65 4.47 2.86
N VAL A 492 -16.83 3.15 2.86
CA VAL A 492 -17.88 2.47 3.62
C VAL A 492 -17.30 1.31 4.40
N GLU A 493 -17.72 1.18 5.65
CA GLU A 493 -17.39 0.04 6.50
C GLU A 493 -18.65 -0.75 6.80
N THR A 494 -18.61 -2.06 6.56
CA THR A 494 -19.72 -2.97 6.85
C THR A 494 -19.38 -3.93 8.00
N ALA A 495 -20.34 -4.14 8.90
CA ALA A 495 -20.16 -4.98 10.08
C ALA A 495 -20.02 -6.47 9.74
N GLY A 496 -18.92 -7.11 10.13
CA GLY A 496 -18.70 -8.54 9.95
C GLY A 496 -18.85 -8.97 8.48
N ASP A 497 -19.56 -10.09 8.28
CA ASP A 497 -20.02 -10.59 6.98
C ASP A 497 -21.45 -10.11 6.65
N THR A 498 -21.97 -9.12 7.37
CA THR A 498 -23.27 -8.51 7.06
C THR A 498 -23.11 -7.38 6.05
N GLN A 499 -24.22 -6.88 5.53
CA GLN A 499 -24.25 -5.67 4.69
C GLN A 499 -24.66 -4.42 5.51
N ASN A 500 -24.62 -4.50 6.85
CA ASN A 500 -24.97 -3.38 7.71
C ASN A 500 -23.82 -2.37 7.73
N VAL A 501 -24.09 -1.14 7.31
CA VAL A 501 -23.12 -0.04 7.29
C VAL A 501 -22.95 0.52 8.70
N VAL A 502 -21.70 0.54 9.20
CA VAL A 502 -21.32 1.12 10.50
C VAL A 502 -20.52 2.41 10.37
N TYR A 503 -19.95 2.66 9.19
CA TYR A 503 -19.31 3.92 8.83
C TYR A 503 -19.53 4.21 7.34
N GLU A 504 -19.87 5.44 7.01
CA GLU A 504 -19.91 5.91 5.63
C GLU A 504 -19.48 7.38 5.57
N LEU A 505 -18.40 7.61 4.81
CA LEU A 505 -17.84 8.92 4.53
C LEU A 505 -17.94 9.21 3.04
N GLU A 506 -18.63 10.30 2.70
CA GLU A 506 -18.67 10.85 1.35
C GLU A 506 -17.65 11.98 1.19
N LEU A 507 -16.91 11.93 0.09
CA LEU A 507 -15.84 12.86 -0.25
C LEU A 507 -16.18 13.55 -1.56
N SER A 508 -16.20 14.88 -1.56
CA SER A 508 -16.58 15.68 -2.71
C SER A 508 -15.61 16.82 -3.00
N GLY A 509 -15.96 17.66 -3.97
CA GLY A 509 -15.12 18.78 -4.40
C GLY A 509 -13.94 18.38 -5.28
N ILE A 510 -13.85 17.12 -5.73
CA ILE A 510 -12.76 16.60 -6.58
C ILE A 510 -12.97 17.06 -8.01
N LYS A 511 -12.07 17.90 -8.53
CA LYS A 511 -12.13 18.43 -9.90
C LYS A 511 -11.36 17.54 -10.86
N LYS A 512 -11.76 17.55 -12.13
CA LYS A 512 -11.01 16.85 -13.18
C LYS A 512 -9.56 17.35 -13.25
N GLY A 513 -8.63 16.41 -13.09
CA GLY A 513 -7.19 16.70 -13.17
C GLY A 513 -6.57 17.31 -11.92
N ASP A 514 -7.31 17.50 -10.82
CA ASP A 514 -6.75 18.06 -9.58
C ASP A 514 -5.91 17.08 -8.74
N GLY A 515 -5.85 15.81 -9.16
CA GLY A 515 -5.03 14.79 -8.53
C GLY A 515 -5.59 14.19 -7.23
N ARG A 516 -6.79 14.61 -6.80
CA ARG A 516 -7.36 14.23 -5.51
C ARG A 516 -8.29 13.01 -5.56
N VAL A 517 -8.46 12.36 -6.70
CA VAL A 517 -9.14 11.05 -6.76
C VAL A 517 -8.59 10.13 -5.67
N VAL A 518 -9.48 9.63 -4.81
CA VAL A 518 -9.12 8.77 -3.68
C VAL A 518 -8.74 7.40 -4.24
N TYR A 519 -7.46 7.09 -4.25
CA TYR A 519 -6.94 5.84 -4.80
C TYR A 519 -7.36 4.64 -3.95
N ARG A 520 -7.16 4.77 -2.65
CA ARG A 520 -7.48 3.78 -1.61
C ARG A 520 -7.86 4.48 -0.31
N ALA A 521 -8.41 3.72 0.63
CA ALA A 521 -8.56 4.16 2.01
C ALA A 521 -8.25 3.01 2.94
N GLU A 522 -7.56 3.29 4.03
CA GLU A 522 -7.04 2.30 4.97
C GLU A 522 -7.53 2.65 6.38
N ARG A 523 -7.99 1.68 7.17
CA ARG A 523 -8.32 1.88 8.59
C ARG A 523 -7.23 1.28 9.44
N MET A 524 -6.55 2.13 10.23
CA MET A 524 -5.47 1.67 11.10
C MET A 524 -5.31 2.58 12.32
N PRO A 525 -4.76 2.07 13.44
CA PRO A 525 -4.47 2.89 14.61
C PRO A 525 -3.43 3.97 14.27
N LEU A 526 -3.61 5.15 14.87
CA LEU A 526 -2.68 6.26 14.70
C LEU A 526 -1.33 5.99 15.42
N TYR A 527 -1.38 5.36 16.59
CA TYR A 527 -0.20 4.89 17.31
C TYR A 527 0.02 3.41 16.97
N PRO A 528 1.15 3.03 16.33
CA PRO A 528 1.43 1.63 16.05
C PRO A 528 1.70 0.86 17.35
N GLU A 529 1.28 -0.41 17.42
CA GLU A 529 1.63 -1.28 18.54
C GLU A 529 3.15 -1.46 18.69
N ALA A 530 3.83 -1.64 17.55
CA ALA A 530 5.27 -1.80 17.46
C ALA A 530 5.97 -0.45 17.23
N TRP A 531 5.75 0.56 18.08
CA TRP A 531 6.45 1.84 17.96
C TRP A 531 7.45 2.07 19.10
N ASN A 532 8.75 1.94 18.77
CA ASN A 532 9.84 2.34 19.65
C ASN A 532 10.47 3.64 19.13
N PHE A 533 9.78 4.76 19.32
CA PHE A 533 10.35 6.04 18.94
C PHE A 533 11.59 6.37 19.79
N SER A 534 12.66 6.78 19.11
CA SER A 534 13.79 7.46 19.74
C SER A 534 14.44 8.41 18.75
N SER A 535 14.68 9.64 19.20
CA SER A 535 15.50 10.62 18.46
C SER A 535 17.01 10.37 18.62
N ALA A 536 17.41 9.47 19.53
CA ALA A 536 18.81 9.07 19.66
C ALA A 536 19.15 8.01 18.60
N SER A 537 20.21 8.25 17.80
CA SER A 537 20.88 7.15 17.11
C SER A 537 21.29 6.11 18.15
N PRO A 538 21.11 4.79 17.92
CA PRO A 538 21.57 3.78 18.85
C PRO A 538 23.04 4.04 19.14
N GLY A 539 23.35 4.47 20.36
CA GLY A 539 24.73 4.60 20.79
C GLY A 539 25.41 3.26 20.59
N PRO A 540 26.72 3.22 20.28
CA PRO A 540 27.45 1.96 20.27
C PRO A 540 27.15 1.26 21.59
N ALA A 541 26.62 0.03 21.52
CA ALA A 541 26.31 -0.77 22.70
C ALA A 541 27.51 -0.68 23.64
N SER A 542 27.30 -0.09 24.81
CA SER A 542 28.33 -0.08 25.84
C SER A 542 28.53 -1.54 26.23
N SER A 543 29.67 -2.10 25.83
CA SER A 543 30.15 -3.36 26.36
C SER A 543 30.54 -3.13 27.82
N ASP A 544 29.59 -3.31 28.73
CA ASP A 544 29.85 -3.58 30.14
C ASP A 544 29.51 -5.04 30.45
#